data_AF-A0A2N2F4Y8-F1
#
_entry.id   AF-A0A2N2F4Y8-F1
#
_cell.length_a   1.000
_cell.length_b   1.000
_cell.length_c   1.000
_cell.angle_alpha   90.00
_cell.angle_beta   90.00
_cell.angle_gamma   90.00
#
_symmetry.space_group_name_H-M   'P 1'
#
loop_
_entity.id
_entity.type
_entity.pdbx_description
1 polymer ?
#
loop_
_entity_poly.entity_id
_entity_poly.type
_entity_poly.pdbx_seq_one_letter_code
_entity_poly.pdbx_strand_id
1 'polypeptide(L)'
;MKLYQLLLVASSLCFYGSYPESMQEKKEVLEREKNFADYYYKDLQSYPDYYDLECKQKISFDALDLLTSWRLDIIARYIYAKQRELGVQSKWHRELYGAFLAVLTDSKELWPAKNCFEDFLNSFHTLIDSIKKDGFNLNTSCIPINSKKLILDGAHRVAACLLLQKKVACEVLWGIIAPCCSGEALRNCRWNIKEGLAEKYLDAMALEYNNLKKNTYCVNIFPAARSTDSETEKILRAYGHIIYKKKVTLYNNGPTNFINYIYAEQPDQPWTDENNNFYGATDATKARFPDSAGTIRAYLFECDSLDKVLLCKKELQALFGIEAPAVHITNTHQKTIELAQLLFNTNSIHFLNYSKHKNFEQFEQLLKKYKQWLDADMIDRDCFCIDDSAVLAAYGIKDCTHLNFIHHGYDTHVFSSESSDISDHNTAACYHESTLDDIIFNPKNHFYYKGVKCASLDTVKKMKMKREQDVDTKDIVLIENHCANCS
;
A
#
# COMPACT_ATOMS: atom_id res chain seq x y z
N MET A 1 -6.44 14.38 32.08
CA MET A 1 -5.46 13.41 31.54
C MET A 1 -5.82 11.96 31.86
N LYS A 2 -5.84 11.50 33.13
CA LYS A 2 -6.14 10.09 33.47
C LYS A 2 -7.51 9.57 33.00
N LEU A 3 -8.57 10.39 33.02
CA LEU A 3 -9.91 10.01 32.55
C LEU A 3 -10.01 9.87 31.02
N TYR A 4 -9.18 10.62 30.28
CA TYR A 4 -9.14 10.63 28.80
C TYR A 4 -8.38 9.43 28.23
N GLN A 5 -7.27 9.04 28.87
CA GLN A 5 -6.56 7.78 28.57
C GLN A 5 -7.47 6.57 28.83
N LEU A 6 -8.27 6.60 29.91
CA LEU A 6 -9.28 5.58 30.20
C LEU A 6 -10.42 5.52 29.18
N LEU A 7 -10.79 6.63 28.54
CA LEU A 7 -11.81 6.69 27.49
C LEU A 7 -11.32 6.17 26.13
N LEU A 8 -10.06 6.39 25.78
CA LEU A 8 -9.41 5.75 24.62
C LEU A 8 -9.40 4.22 24.80
N VAL A 9 -8.96 3.76 25.98
CA VAL A 9 -8.97 2.35 26.39
C VAL A 9 -10.40 1.78 26.47
N ALA A 10 -11.37 2.53 26.97
CA ALA A 10 -12.76 2.12 27.03
C ALA A 10 -13.46 2.13 25.66
N SER A 11 -13.09 3.02 24.73
CA SER A 11 -13.61 2.99 23.36
C SER A 11 -13.12 1.76 22.58
N SER A 12 -11.90 1.28 22.89
CA SER A 12 -11.39 -0.01 22.44
C SER A 12 -12.01 -1.21 23.18
N LEU A 13 -12.38 -1.08 24.46
CA LEU A 13 -12.99 -2.18 25.22
C LEU A 13 -14.50 -2.34 24.96
N CYS A 14 -15.23 -1.25 24.73
CA CYS A 14 -16.69 -1.26 24.59
C CYS A 14 -17.19 -1.72 23.22
N PHE A 15 -16.35 -1.71 22.18
CA PHE A 15 -16.76 -2.16 20.84
C PHE A 15 -16.42 -3.63 20.54
N TYR A 16 -15.52 -4.28 21.28
CA TYR A 16 -14.79 -5.46 20.75
C TYR A 16 -14.78 -6.72 21.63
N GLY A 17 -15.69 -6.84 22.60
CA GLY A 17 -16.30 -8.13 22.96
C GLY A 17 -15.47 -9.20 23.71
N SER A 18 -14.23 -8.98 24.12
CA SER A 18 -13.48 -9.94 24.96
C SER A 18 -12.95 -9.30 26.25
N TYR A 19 -13.39 -9.84 27.40
CA TYR A 19 -12.92 -9.45 28.73
C TYR A 19 -11.76 -10.37 29.17
N PRO A 20 -10.62 -9.83 29.66
CA PRO A 20 -9.52 -10.66 30.14
C PRO A 20 -9.92 -11.53 31.35
N GLU A 21 -9.49 -12.80 31.33
CA GLU A 21 -9.91 -13.84 32.28
C GLU A 21 -9.13 -13.82 33.60
N SER A 22 -7.90 -13.28 33.62
CA SER A 22 -7.08 -13.19 34.84
C SER A 22 -6.67 -11.76 35.24
N MET A 23 -6.38 -11.55 36.53
CA MET A 23 -5.90 -10.26 37.08
C MET A 23 -4.48 -9.88 36.61
N GLN A 24 -3.67 -10.87 36.24
CA GLN A 24 -2.32 -10.65 35.75
C GLN A 24 -2.33 -10.21 34.28
N GLU A 25 -3.16 -10.85 33.44
CA GLU A 25 -3.43 -10.37 32.08
C GLU A 25 -4.04 -8.97 32.09
N LYS A 26 -4.96 -8.67 33.01
CA LYS A 26 -5.51 -7.31 33.17
C LYS A 26 -4.43 -6.26 33.41
N LYS A 27 -3.42 -6.55 34.23
CA LYS A 27 -2.32 -5.59 34.52
C LYS A 27 -1.40 -5.42 33.32
N GLU A 28 -1.02 -6.51 32.66
CA GLU A 28 -0.15 -6.47 31.47
C GLU A 28 -0.84 -5.77 30.28
N VAL A 29 -2.15 -6.01 30.10
CA VAL A 29 -2.98 -5.30 29.13
C VAL A 29 -3.05 -3.81 29.47
N LEU A 30 -3.33 -3.43 30.73
CA LEU A 30 -3.40 -2.03 31.14
C LEU A 30 -2.10 -1.25 30.94
N GLU A 31 -0.95 -1.88 31.20
CA GLU A 31 0.36 -1.23 31.10
C GLU A 31 0.81 -1.09 29.64
N ARG A 32 0.51 -2.10 28.80
CA ARG A 32 0.63 -1.97 27.34
C ARG A 32 -0.28 -0.87 26.81
N GLU A 33 -1.52 -0.82 27.28
CA GLU A 33 -2.53 0.16 26.88
C GLU A 33 -2.18 1.60 27.25
N LYS A 34 -1.47 1.84 28.36
CA LYS A 34 -1.00 3.20 28.71
C LYS A 34 0.00 3.73 27.70
N ASN A 35 1.04 2.95 27.39
CA ASN A 35 2.04 3.34 26.40
C ASN A 35 1.43 3.43 24.99
N PHE A 36 0.45 2.57 24.69
CA PHE A 36 -0.33 2.58 23.45
C PHE A 36 -1.19 3.85 23.35
N ALA A 37 -1.94 4.19 24.40
CA ALA A 37 -2.80 5.37 24.45
C ALA A 37 -2.00 6.67 24.31
N ASP A 38 -0.81 6.78 24.92
CA ASP A 38 0.03 7.97 24.80
C ASP A 38 0.60 8.16 23.39
N TYR A 39 0.89 7.07 22.68
CA TYR A 39 1.33 7.11 21.29
C TYR A 39 0.23 7.65 20.36
N TYR A 40 -0.97 7.07 20.43
CA TYR A 40 -2.09 7.49 19.57
C TYR A 40 -2.69 8.84 19.99
N TYR A 41 -2.60 9.21 21.26
CA TYR A 41 -3.09 10.51 21.72
C TYR A 41 -2.32 11.66 21.05
N LYS A 42 -0.99 11.55 20.92
CA LYS A 42 -0.19 12.55 20.19
C LYS A 42 -0.57 12.63 18.72
N ASP A 43 -0.86 11.48 18.10
CA ASP A 43 -1.31 11.44 16.72
C ASP A 43 -2.70 12.07 16.55
N LEU A 44 -3.64 11.79 17.47
CA LEU A 44 -4.96 12.44 17.49
C LEU A 44 -4.86 13.96 17.65
N GLN A 45 -3.90 14.45 18.44
CA GLN A 45 -3.67 15.88 18.63
C GLN A 45 -3.13 16.57 17.37
N SER A 46 -2.52 15.84 16.44
CA SER A 46 -2.05 16.41 15.17
C SER A 46 -3.20 16.76 14.22
N TYR A 47 -4.40 16.20 14.41
CA TYR A 47 -5.57 16.53 13.61
C TYR A 47 -6.18 17.87 14.06
N PRO A 48 -6.49 18.80 13.14
CA PRO A 48 -7.06 20.08 13.47
C PRO A 48 -8.48 19.94 14.04
N ASP A 49 -8.84 20.82 14.97
CA ASP A 49 -10.23 21.02 15.38
C ASP A 49 -10.91 22.02 14.46
N TYR A 50 -12.09 21.65 13.95
CA TYR A 50 -12.92 22.49 13.10
C TYR A 50 -14.02 23.12 13.95
N TYR A 51 -13.70 24.24 14.59
CA TYR A 51 -14.60 24.95 15.51
C TYR A 51 -15.80 25.63 14.81
N ASP A 52 -15.73 25.74 13.48
CA ASP A 52 -16.82 26.22 12.62
C ASP A 52 -17.94 25.18 12.43
N LEU A 53 -17.71 23.92 12.82
CA LEU A 53 -18.70 22.86 12.73
C LEU A 53 -19.58 22.80 13.98
N GLU A 54 -20.84 23.23 13.88
CA GLU A 54 -21.76 23.20 15.01
C GLU A 54 -22.14 21.76 15.39
N CYS A 55 -22.28 21.48 16.69
CA CYS A 55 -22.71 20.17 17.18
C CYS A 55 -24.13 19.86 16.69
N LYS A 56 -24.37 18.61 16.27
CA LYS A 56 -25.62 18.13 15.65
C LYS A 56 -25.96 18.79 14.31
N GLN A 57 -25.00 19.46 13.69
CA GLN A 57 -25.15 19.94 12.32
C GLN A 57 -25.01 18.76 11.35
N LYS A 58 -25.94 18.68 10.39
CA LYS A 58 -25.83 17.76 9.25
C LYS A 58 -25.09 18.46 8.11
N ILE A 59 -24.01 17.84 7.66
CA ILE A 59 -23.12 18.40 6.64
C ILE A 59 -22.81 17.32 5.62
N SER A 60 -22.72 17.68 4.35
CA SER A 60 -22.33 16.76 3.29
C SER A 60 -20.82 16.87 3.01
N PHE A 61 -20.14 15.72 2.98
CA PHE A 61 -18.71 15.63 2.66
C PHE A 61 -18.49 14.72 1.45
N ASP A 62 -17.45 15.00 0.68
CA ASP A 62 -16.91 13.99 -0.24
C ASP A 62 -16.31 12.84 0.58
N ALA A 63 -16.59 11.60 0.20
CA ALA A 63 -16.15 10.44 0.99
C ALA A 63 -14.62 10.37 1.15
N LEU A 64 -13.87 10.90 0.18
CA LEU A 64 -12.42 10.99 0.21
C LEU A 64 -11.91 11.91 1.34
N ASP A 65 -12.68 12.93 1.72
CA ASP A 65 -12.30 13.87 2.79
C ASP A 65 -12.37 13.22 4.17
N LEU A 66 -13.15 12.14 4.31
CA LEU A 66 -13.28 11.38 5.55
C LEU A 66 -12.28 10.22 5.66
N LEU A 67 -11.57 9.91 4.57
CA LEU A 67 -10.47 8.96 4.59
C LEU A 67 -9.24 9.64 5.22
N THR A 68 -8.78 9.12 6.35
CA THR A 68 -7.60 9.62 7.07
C THR A 68 -6.73 8.46 7.54
N SER A 69 -5.47 8.73 7.90
CA SER A 69 -4.57 7.71 8.47
C SER A 69 -5.11 7.09 9.77
N TRP A 70 -5.99 7.81 10.49
CA TRP A 70 -6.65 7.32 11.70
C TRP A 70 -7.65 6.19 11.43
N ARG A 71 -8.17 6.11 10.20
CA ARG A 71 -9.26 5.21 9.78
C ARG A 71 -8.86 4.36 8.57
N LEU A 72 -7.69 3.75 8.63
CA LEU A 72 -7.18 2.88 7.54
C LEU A 72 -8.08 1.65 7.31
N ASP A 73 -8.92 1.29 8.28
CA ASP A 73 -9.95 0.26 8.15
C ASP A 73 -10.99 0.53 7.03
N ILE A 74 -11.16 1.79 6.62
CA ILE A 74 -11.95 2.13 5.43
C ILE A 74 -11.34 1.50 4.18
N ILE A 75 -10.01 1.45 4.07
CA ILE A 75 -9.32 0.90 2.90
C ILE A 75 -9.52 -0.61 2.77
N ALA A 76 -9.50 -1.36 3.87
CA ALA A 76 -9.75 -2.81 3.82
C ALA A 76 -11.14 -3.11 3.19
N ARG A 77 -12.14 -2.30 3.55
CA ARG A 77 -13.50 -2.38 2.99
C ARG A 77 -13.56 -1.89 1.55
N TYR A 78 -12.83 -0.82 1.24
CA TYR A 78 -12.76 -0.27 -0.12
C TYR A 78 -12.13 -1.27 -1.09
N ILE A 79 -11.00 -1.91 -0.75
CA ILE A 79 -10.35 -2.95 -1.58
C ILE A 79 -11.33 -4.09 -1.86
N TYR A 80 -12.04 -4.55 -0.84
CA TYR A 80 -13.07 -5.58 -0.99
C TYR A 80 -14.17 -5.16 -1.98
N ALA A 81 -14.73 -3.97 -1.76
CA ALA A 81 -15.82 -3.45 -2.58
C ALA A 81 -15.38 -3.21 -4.03
N LYS A 82 -14.19 -2.62 -4.25
CA LYS A 82 -13.60 -2.38 -5.58
C LYS A 82 -13.48 -3.69 -6.36
N GLN A 83 -12.88 -4.71 -5.77
CA GLN A 83 -12.67 -5.99 -6.46
C GLN A 83 -13.98 -6.76 -6.67
N ARG A 84 -14.97 -6.64 -5.77
CA ARG A 84 -16.33 -7.15 -6.00
C ARG A 84 -16.98 -6.47 -7.21
N GLU A 85 -16.96 -5.15 -7.29
CA GLU A 85 -17.58 -4.40 -8.39
C GLU A 85 -16.90 -4.68 -9.74
N LEU A 86 -15.60 -4.93 -9.72
CA LEU A 86 -14.85 -5.37 -10.91
C LEU A 86 -15.17 -6.82 -11.31
N GLY A 87 -15.73 -7.64 -10.41
CA GLY A 87 -16.00 -9.05 -10.67
C GLY A 87 -14.75 -9.94 -10.61
N VAL A 88 -13.75 -9.53 -9.82
CA VAL A 88 -12.49 -10.27 -9.63
C VAL A 88 -12.76 -11.63 -8.98
N GLN A 89 -12.16 -12.67 -9.55
CA GLN A 89 -12.28 -14.07 -9.13
C GLN A 89 -11.18 -14.50 -8.15
N SER A 90 -10.15 -13.68 -7.93
CA SER A 90 -9.16 -13.94 -6.87
C SER A 90 -9.81 -13.88 -5.49
N LYS A 91 -9.40 -14.77 -4.59
CA LYS A 91 -9.87 -14.76 -3.20
C LYS A 91 -9.13 -13.74 -2.33
N TRP A 92 -8.08 -13.10 -2.85
CA TRP A 92 -7.18 -12.24 -2.07
C TRP A 92 -7.92 -11.12 -1.31
N HIS A 93 -8.84 -10.41 -1.97
CA HIS A 93 -9.60 -9.34 -1.32
C HIS A 93 -10.52 -9.85 -0.21
N ARG A 94 -11.05 -11.07 -0.33
CA ARG A 94 -11.81 -11.75 0.73
C ARG A 94 -10.92 -12.11 1.90
N GLU A 95 -9.73 -12.64 1.62
CA GLU A 95 -8.73 -12.98 2.65
C GLU A 95 -8.28 -11.74 3.44
N LEU A 96 -8.01 -10.63 2.75
CA LEU A 96 -7.65 -9.36 3.39
C LEU A 96 -8.78 -8.87 4.28
N TYR A 97 -10.00 -8.78 3.75
CA TYR A 97 -11.13 -8.27 4.50
C TYR A 97 -11.50 -9.17 5.69
N GLY A 98 -11.46 -10.48 5.52
CA GLY A 98 -11.66 -11.45 6.59
C GLY A 98 -10.58 -11.38 7.67
N ALA A 99 -9.29 -11.28 7.29
CA ALA A 99 -8.20 -11.12 8.25
C ALA A 99 -8.31 -9.81 9.05
N PHE A 100 -8.69 -8.72 8.38
CA PHE A 100 -9.00 -7.45 9.02
C PHE A 100 -10.15 -7.57 10.04
N LEU A 101 -11.27 -8.20 9.66
CA LEU A 101 -12.41 -8.40 10.56
C LEU A 101 -12.08 -9.33 11.73
N ALA A 102 -11.27 -10.37 11.51
CA ALA A 102 -10.80 -11.26 12.56
C ALA A 102 -9.97 -10.51 13.61
N VAL A 103 -9.04 -9.66 13.16
CA VAL A 103 -8.24 -8.80 14.07
C VAL A 103 -9.15 -7.88 14.88
N LEU A 104 -10.07 -7.18 14.22
CA LEU A 104 -10.86 -6.13 14.85
C LEU A 104 -12.01 -6.66 15.73
N THR A 105 -12.72 -7.69 15.27
CA THR A 105 -14.03 -8.09 15.81
C THR A 105 -14.19 -9.60 16.04
N ASP A 106 -13.15 -10.41 15.81
CA ASP A 106 -13.27 -11.87 15.75
C ASP A 106 -14.36 -12.33 14.74
N SER A 107 -14.58 -11.54 13.69
CA SER A 107 -15.66 -11.73 12.72
C SER A 107 -17.06 -11.85 13.35
N LYS A 108 -17.32 -11.07 14.42
CA LYS A 108 -18.61 -11.01 15.11
C LYS A 108 -19.01 -9.57 15.45
N GLU A 109 -20.29 -9.25 15.32
CA GLU A 109 -20.85 -7.97 15.80
C GLU A 109 -22.15 -8.25 16.55
N LEU A 110 -22.37 -7.52 17.66
CA LEU A 110 -23.58 -7.66 18.47
C LEU A 110 -24.80 -6.99 17.83
N TRP A 111 -24.60 -5.83 17.19
CA TRP A 111 -25.70 -5.07 16.60
C TRP A 111 -25.29 -4.27 15.35
N PRO A 112 -25.94 -4.53 14.18
CA PRO A 112 -26.81 -5.68 13.93
C PRO A 112 -26.00 -6.98 14.08
N ALA A 113 -26.67 -8.05 14.54
CA ALA A 113 -25.99 -9.31 14.82
C ALA A 113 -25.31 -9.85 13.54
N LYS A 114 -24.01 -10.10 13.64
CA LYS A 114 -23.22 -10.80 12.62
C LYS A 114 -22.41 -11.86 13.35
N ASN A 115 -22.57 -13.12 12.95
CA ASN A 115 -21.97 -14.25 13.65
C ASN A 115 -20.88 -14.94 12.84
N CYS A 116 -20.79 -14.64 11.54
CA CYS A 116 -19.77 -15.16 10.66
C CYS A 116 -19.40 -14.13 9.58
N PHE A 117 -18.29 -14.37 8.87
CA PHE A 117 -17.79 -13.49 7.82
C PHE A 117 -18.83 -13.20 6.72
N GLU A 118 -19.61 -14.20 6.33
CA GLU A 118 -20.65 -14.09 5.31
C GLU A 118 -21.76 -13.11 5.69
N ASP A 119 -22.08 -12.96 6.98
CA ASP A 119 -23.04 -11.93 7.43
C ASP A 119 -22.50 -10.52 7.16
N PHE A 120 -21.19 -10.31 7.33
CA PHE A 120 -20.54 -9.04 6.98
C PHE A 120 -20.56 -8.80 5.48
N LEU A 121 -20.29 -9.83 4.67
CA LEU A 121 -20.31 -9.70 3.21
C LEU A 121 -21.72 -9.36 2.71
N ASN A 122 -22.74 -10.10 3.15
CA ASN A 122 -24.12 -9.89 2.73
C ASN A 122 -24.63 -8.50 3.11
N SER A 123 -24.34 -8.06 4.34
CA SER A 123 -24.69 -6.71 4.79
C SER A 123 -23.97 -5.64 3.96
N PHE A 124 -22.70 -5.84 3.63
CA PHE A 124 -21.93 -4.87 2.87
C PHE A 124 -22.35 -4.82 1.39
N HIS A 125 -22.64 -5.98 0.78
CA HIS A 125 -23.21 -6.07 -0.56
C HIS A 125 -24.53 -5.31 -0.67
N THR A 126 -25.46 -5.56 0.25
CA THR A 126 -26.76 -4.87 0.29
C THR A 126 -26.57 -3.36 0.36
N LEU A 127 -25.59 -2.89 1.15
CA LEU A 127 -25.26 -1.48 1.26
C LEU A 127 -24.72 -0.91 -0.05
N ILE A 128 -23.74 -1.58 -0.67
CA ILE A 128 -23.15 -1.14 -1.94
C ILE A 128 -24.23 -1.08 -3.03
N ASP A 129 -25.03 -2.14 -3.17
CA ASP A 129 -26.08 -2.24 -4.18
C ASP A 129 -27.15 -1.16 -3.98
N SER A 130 -27.53 -0.88 -2.73
CA SER A 130 -28.46 0.21 -2.41
C SER A 130 -27.88 1.59 -2.75
N ILE A 131 -26.63 1.89 -2.39
CA ILE A 131 -26.01 3.19 -2.71
C ILE A 131 -25.82 3.33 -4.23
N LYS A 132 -25.50 2.24 -4.93
CA LYS A 132 -25.37 2.25 -6.39
C LYS A 132 -26.69 2.55 -7.08
N LYS A 133 -27.78 1.96 -6.59
CA LYS A 133 -29.13 2.12 -7.16
C LYS A 133 -29.77 3.47 -6.81
N ASP A 134 -29.76 3.81 -5.52
CA ASP A 134 -30.59 4.90 -4.97
C ASP A 134 -29.75 6.11 -4.51
N GLY A 135 -28.42 6.01 -4.55
CA GLY A 135 -27.51 6.99 -3.95
C GLY A 135 -27.44 6.87 -2.42
N PHE A 136 -26.60 7.70 -1.80
CA PHE A 136 -26.55 7.78 -0.34
C PHE A 136 -27.75 8.59 0.17
N ASN A 137 -28.68 7.94 0.87
CA ASN A 137 -29.89 8.58 1.37
C ASN A 137 -29.64 9.35 2.67
N LEU A 138 -29.53 10.67 2.55
CA LEU A 138 -29.26 11.61 3.65
C LEU A 138 -30.38 11.65 4.72
N ASN A 139 -31.59 11.21 4.39
CA ASN A 139 -32.75 11.25 5.29
C ASN A 139 -32.83 10.02 6.19
N THR A 140 -32.25 8.90 5.77
CA THR A 140 -32.30 7.61 6.49
C THR A 140 -30.98 7.23 7.12
N SER A 141 -29.86 7.79 6.67
CA SER A 141 -28.52 7.47 7.18
C SER A 141 -27.65 8.71 7.33
N CYS A 142 -26.92 8.77 8.43
CA CYS A 142 -25.93 9.81 8.72
C CYS A 142 -24.70 9.18 9.36
N ILE A 143 -23.51 9.70 9.05
CA ILE A 143 -22.23 9.23 9.57
C ILE A 143 -21.80 10.15 10.72
N PRO A 144 -21.73 9.65 11.97
CA PRO A 144 -21.28 10.49 13.07
C PRO A 144 -19.78 10.78 12.92
N ILE A 145 -19.40 12.06 13.01
CA ILE A 145 -18.01 12.53 13.01
C ILE A 145 -17.74 13.35 14.26
N ASN A 146 -16.49 13.43 14.71
CA ASN A 146 -16.12 14.36 15.78
C ASN A 146 -15.73 15.76 15.26
N SER A 147 -15.34 16.65 16.17
CA SER A 147 -14.84 18.00 15.84
C SER A 147 -13.61 18.03 14.94
N LYS A 148 -12.92 16.89 14.78
CA LYS A 148 -11.73 16.72 13.93
C LYS A 148 -12.06 16.09 12.57
N LYS A 149 -13.35 15.97 12.23
CA LYS A 149 -13.87 15.25 11.05
C LYS A 149 -13.50 13.77 10.99
N LEU A 150 -13.10 13.16 12.10
CA LEU A 150 -12.84 11.74 12.18
C LEU A 150 -14.15 10.99 12.37
N ILE A 151 -14.41 9.99 11.52
CA ILE A 151 -15.62 9.17 11.62
C ILE A 151 -15.62 8.36 12.92
N LEU A 152 -16.74 8.40 13.62
CA LEU A 152 -17.00 7.65 14.85
C LEU A 152 -17.51 6.24 14.53
N ASP A 153 -18.34 6.14 13.49
CA ASP A 153 -18.89 4.90 12.93
C ASP A 153 -19.13 5.09 11.41
N GLY A 154 -19.50 4.04 10.68
CA GLY A 154 -19.94 4.13 9.29
C GLY A 154 -18.84 3.90 8.26
N ALA A 155 -17.75 3.22 8.62
CA ALA A 155 -16.65 2.93 7.69
C ALA A 155 -17.10 2.22 6.40
N HIS A 156 -18.06 1.29 6.48
CA HIS A 156 -18.64 0.64 5.30
C HIS A 156 -19.38 1.64 4.40
N ARG A 157 -20.10 2.59 4.98
CA ARG A 157 -20.81 3.65 4.24
C ARG A 157 -19.81 4.57 3.54
N VAL A 158 -18.75 4.98 4.23
CA VAL A 158 -17.67 5.79 3.62
C VAL A 158 -16.98 5.01 2.49
N ALA A 159 -16.59 3.76 2.72
CA ALA A 159 -15.93 2.94 1.70
C ALA A 159 -16.78 2.73 0.43
N ALA A 160 -18.08 2.44 0.60
CA ALA A 160 -19.00 2.30 -0.52
C ALA A 160 -19.19 3.62 -1.29
N CYS A 161 -19.36 4.73 -0.58
CA CYS A 161 -19.48 6.06 -1.21
C CYS A 161 -18.19 6.51 -1.87
N LEU A 162 -17.02 6.15 -1.31
CA LEU A 162 -15.72 6.42 -1.89
C LEU A 162 -15.55 5.70 -3.24
N LEU A 163 -15.92 4.41 -3.30
CA LEU A 163 -15.93 3.64 -4.54
C LEU A 163 -16.89 4.20 -5.59
N LEU A 164 -18.11 4.55 -5.16
CA LEU A 164 -19.17 5.01 -6.06
C LEU A 164 -19.12 6.52 -6.34
N GLN A 165 -18.08 7.21 -5.86
CA GLN A 165 -17.87 8.66 -5.97
C GLN A 165 -19.12 9.44 -5.53
N LYS A 166 -19.68 9.06 -4.38
CA LYS A 166 -20.84 9.72 -3.77
C LYS A 166 -20.42 10.50 -2.53
N LYS A 167 -21.15 11.59 -2.28
CA LYS A 167 -21.07 12.32 -1.00
C LYS A 167 -21.78 11.55 0.11
N VAL A 168 -21.38 11.81 1.34
CA VAL A 168 -22.00 11.26 2.55
C VAL A 168 -22.59 12.38 3.41
N ALA A 169 -23.70 12.11 4.09
CA ALA A 169 -24.16 12.97 5.20
C ALA A 169 -23.39 12.62 6.46
N CYS A 170 -22.91 13.63 7.16
CA CYS A 170 -22.30 13.50 8.47
C CYS A 170 -23.01 14.35 9.52
N GLU A 171 -23.03 13.85 10.76
CA GLU A 171 -23.50 14.58 11.93
C GLU A 171 -22.33 14.80 12.88
N VAL A 172 -22.11 16.06 13.27
CA VAL A 172 -20.98 16.44 14.10
C VAL A 172 -21.30 16.22 15.58
N LEU A 173 -20.51 15.41 16.27
CA LEU A 173 -20.63 15.12 17.70
C LEU A 173 -19.38 15.59 18.46
N TRP A 174 -19.57 16.58 19.32
CA TRP A 174 -18.48 17.16 20.11
C TRP A 174 -18.15 16.32 21.33
N GLY A 175 -16.89 16.34 21.75
CA GLY A 175 -16.42 15.66 22.97
C GLY A 175 -16.30 14.13 22.84
N ILE A 176 -16.50 13.56 21.65
CA ILE A 176 -16.33 12.13 21.39
C ILE A 176 -15.00 11.88 20.67
N ILE A 177 -14.24 10.91 21.17
CA ILE A 177 -12.99 10.46 20.56
C ILE A 177 -13.31 9.40 19.50
N ALA A 178 -12.80 9.59 18.29
CA ALA A 178 -12.97 8.62 17.21
C ALA A 178 -12.11 7.36 17.47
N PRO A 179 -12.62 6.15 17.15
CA PRO A 179 -11.85 4.92 17.28
C PRO A 179 -10.64 4.97 16.35
N CYS A 180 -9.48 4.54 16.84
CA CYS A 180 -8.25 4.46 16.05
C CYS A 180 -8.16 3.12 15.34
N CYS A 181 -8.09 3.16 14.01
CA CYS A 181 -7.81 2.01 13.16
C CYS A 181 -6.68 2.34 12.17
N SER A 182 -5.64 3.02 12.65
CA SER A 182 -4.44 3.30 11.87
C SER A 182 -3.65 2.03 11.54
N GLY A 183 -2.72 2.11 10.59
CA GLY A 183 -1.89 0.95 10.22
C GLY A 183 -1.10 0.39 11.41
N GLU A 184 -0.56 1.25 12.28
CA GLU A 184 0.14 0.83 13.50
C GLU A 184 -0.82 0.22 14.53
N ALA A 185 -2.04 0.75 14.65
CA ALA A 185 -3.07 0.21 15.54
C ALA A 185 -3.48 -1.19 15.11
N LEU A 186 -3.72 -1.40 13.81
CA LEU A 186 -4.09 -2.69 13.24
C LEU A 186 -2.95 -3.71 13.33
N ARG A 187 -1.69 -3.28 13.09
CA ARG A 187 -0.50 -4.14 13.26
C ARG A 187 -0.37 -4.66 14.69
N ASN A 188 -0.70 -3.83 15.66
CA ASN A 188 -0.51 -4.12 17.08
C ASN A 188 -1.81 -4.52 17.81
N CYS A 189 -2.93 -4.65 17.11
CA CYS A 189 -4.20 -5.07 17.67
C CYS A 189 -4.16 -6.58 17.92
N ARG A 190 -3.88 -6.96 19.18
CA ARG A 190 -3.68 -8.36 19.59
C ARG A 190 -4.82 -8.94 20.41
N TRP A 191 -6.01 -8.35 20.32
CA TRP A 191 -7.17 -8.78 21.10
C TRP A 191 -7.68 -10.16 20.66
N ASN A 192 -7.82 -10.35 19.35
CA ASN A 192 -8.35 -11.58 18.76
C ASN A 192 -7.28 -12.41 18.05
N ILE A 193 -6.29 -11.73 17.43
CA ILE A 193 -5.20 -12.36 16.69
C ILE A 193 -3.86 -11.92 17.29
N LYS A 194 -3.09 -12.87 17.82
CA LYS A 194 -1.87 -12.60 18.60
C LYS A 194 -0.81 -11.79 17.83
N GLU A 195 -0.73 -12.00 16.53
CA GLU A 195 0.23 -11.34 15.64
C GLU A 195 -0.26 -9.97 15.14
N GLY A 196 -1.53 -9.65 15.35
CA GLY A 196 -2.20 -8.50 14.72
C GLY A 196 -2.42 -8.68 13.22
N LEU A 197 -2.70 -7.59 12.51
CA LEU A 197 -2.90 -7.64 11.06
C LEU A 197 -1.57 -7.87 10.33
N ALA A 198 -1.51 -8.93 9.52
CA ALA A 198 -0.31 -9.31 8.80
C ALA A 198 0.19 -8.19 7.86
N GLU A 199 1.51 -8.04 7.77
CA GLU A 199 2.16 -6.96 7.02
C GLU A 199 1.74 -6.90 5.55
N LYS A 200 1.58 -8.06 4.88
CA LYS A 200 1.10 -8.13 3.49
C LYS A 200 -0.26 -7.45 3.25
N TYR A 201 -1.12 -7.40 4.26
CA TYR A 201 -2.42 -6.74 4.17
C TYR A 201 -2.30 -5.24 4.43
N LEU A 202 -1.48 -4.85 5.41
CA LEU A 202 -1.16 -3.45 5.67
C LEU A 202 -0.45 -2.79 4.50
N ASP A 203 0.46 -3.50 3.85
CA ASP A 203 1.12 -3.13 2.61
C ASP A 203 0.11 -2.81 1.50
N ALA A 204 -0.84 -3.73 1.24
CA ALA A 204 -1.89 -3.52 0.25
C ALA A 204 -2.81 -2.35 0.60
N MET A 205 -3.15 -2.20 1.89
CA MET A 205 -3.97 -1.07 2.36
C MET A 205 -3.22 0.27 2.23
N ALA A 206 -1.92 0.31 2.51
CA ALA A 206 -1.11 1.52 2.35
C ALA A 206 -0.97 1.90 0.87
N LEU A 207 -0.79 0.92 -0.03
CA LEU A 207 -0.76 1.15 -1.47
C LEU A 207 -2.09 1.71 -1.99
N GLU A 208 -3.22 1.13 -1.60
CA GLU A 208 -4.52 1.63 -2.06
C GLU A 208 -4.86 3.00 -1.47
N TYR A 209 -4.48 3.27 -0.20
CA TYR A 209 -4.57 4.61 0.38
C TYR A 209 -3.79 5.62 -0.46
N ASN A 210 -2.57 5.26 -0.81
CA ASN A 210 -1.69 6.09 -1.62
C ASN A 210 -2.30 6.35 -3.01
N ASN A 211 -2.88 5.36 -3.67
CA ASN A 211 -3.53 5.56 -4.97
C ASN A 211 -4.72 6.54 -4.91
N LEU A 212 -5.40 6.65 -3.76
CA LEU A 212 -6.57 7.52 -3.58
C LEU A 212 -6.19 8.95 -3.16
N LYS A 213 -5.16 9.12 -2.34
CA LYS A 213 -4.79 10.41 -1.72
C LYS A 213 -3.56 11.01 -2.39
N LYS A 214 -3.73 12.12 -3.10
CA LYS A 214 -2.65 12.78 -3.87
C LYS A 214 -1.61 13.52 -3.03
N ASN A 215 -1.94 13.84 -1.78
CA ASN A 215 -1.11 14.58 -0.83
C ASN A 215 -0.22 13.65 0.03
N THR A 216 0.20 12.52 -0.54
CA THR A 216 1.05 11.53 0.10
C THR A 216 2.49 11.61 -0.39
N TYR A 217 3.41 11.17 0.48
CA TYR A 217 4.85 11.20 0.25
C TYR A 217 5.51 9.95 0.86
N CYS A 218 6.54 9.43 0.21
CA CYS A 218 7.37 8.35 0.74
C CYS A 218 8.62 8.96 1.38
N VAL A 219 8.75 8.79 2.69
CA VAL A 219 9.92 9.18 3.46
C VAL A 219 10.78 7.95 3.70
N ASN A 220 12.00 7.94 3.19
CA ASN A 220 12.95 6.84 3.33
C ASN A 220 14.15 7.31 4.13
N ILE A 221 14.33 6.68 5.29
CA ILE A 221 15.47 6.92 6.16
C ILE A 221 16.51 5.81 5.91
N PHE A 222 17.70 6.21 5.48
CA PHE A 222 18.75 5.28 5.06
C PHE A 222 19.53 4.72 6.26
N PRO A 223 20.22 3.57 6.11
CA PRO A 223 21.05 2.98 7.15
C PRO A 223 22.12 3.92 7.74
N ALA A 224 22.64 4.86 6.95
CA ALA A 224 23.58 5.88 7.43
C ALA A 224 22.97 6.82 8.50
N ALA A 225 21.65 6.95 8.58
CA ALA A 225 20.97 7.82 9.53
C ALA A 225 20.92 7.18 10.92
N ARG A 226 21.71 7.71 11.85
CA ARG A 226 21.76 7.24 13.26
C ARG A 226 20.70 7.94 14.11
N SER A 227 19.43 7.55 13.96
CA SER A 227 18.33 8.02 14.82
C SER A 227 17.38 6.90 15.22
N THR A 228 16.58 7.14 16.27
CA THR A 228 15.47 6.26 16.62
C THR A 228 14.24 6.51 15.73
N ASP A 229 13.34 5.52 15.64
CA ASP A 229 12.04 5.69 14.99
C ASP A 229 11.20 6.75 15.72
N SER A 230 11.29 6.81 17.05
CA SER A 230 10.56 7.77 17.88
C SER A 230 10.88 9.23 17.54
N GLU A 231 12.15 9.59 17.37
CA GLU A 231 12.56 10.95 17.01
C GLU A 231 12.12 11.34 15.60
N THR A 232 12.26 10.41 14.65
CA THR A 232 11.79 10.59 13.27
C THR A 232 10.28 10.79 13.23
N GLU A 233 9.52 9.91 13.88
CA GLU A 233 8.06 9.98 13.93
C GLU A 233 7.58 11.26 14.64
N LYS A 234 8.29 11.74 15.66
CA LYS A 234 7.99 13.02 16.32
C LYS A 234 8.07 14.19 15.34
N ILE A 235 9.11 14.24 14.50
CA ILE A 235 9.24 15.29 13.47
C ILE A 235 8.13 15.14 12.43
N LEU A 236 7.91 13.94 11.88
CA LEU A 236 6.87 13.72 10.88
C LEU A 236 5.48 14.18 11.39
N ARG A 237 5.13 13.83 12.62
CA ARG A 237 3.84 14.20 13.24
C ARG A 237 3.67 15.69 13.51
N ALA A 238 4.75 16.47 13.52
CA ALA A 238 4.67 17.93 13.60
C ALA A 238 4.22 18.57 12.28
N TYR A 239 4.39 17.87 11.15
CA TYR A 239 4.11 18.39 9.81
C TYR A 239 2.91 17.73 9.11
N GLY A 240 2.53 16.52 9.53
CA GLY A 240 1.46 15.76 8.90
C GLY A 240 1.20 14.43 9.60
N HIS A 241 0.67 13.45 8.87
CA HIS A 241 0.20 12.19 9.43
C HIS A 241 0.96 10.99 8.85
N ILE A 242 1.35 10.07 9.73
CA ILE A 242 1.97 8.80 9.30
C ILE A 242 0.83 7.82 9.00
N ILE A 243 0.74 7.39 7.74
CA ILE A 243 -0.24 6.40 7.27
C ILE A 243 0.25 4.99 7.59
N TYR A 244 1.51 4.74 7.26
CA TYR A 244 2.12 3.42 7.33
C TYR A 244 3.62 3.51 7.50
N LYS A 245 4.21 2.52 8.16
CA LYS A 245 5.66 2.36 8.28
C LYS A 245 6.08 0.91 8.07
N LYS A 246 7.23 0.73 7.42
CA LYS A 246 7.83 -0.57 7.13
C LYS A 246 9.35 -0.50 7.18
N LYS A 247 9.97 -1.58 7.66
CA LYS A 247 11.42 -1.78 7.56
C LYS A 247 11.71 -2.65 6.35
N VAL A 248 12.56 -2.17 5.44
CA VAL A 248 12.90 -2.86 4.19
C VAL A 248 14.40 -3.10 4.15
N THR A 249 14.81 -4.37 4.23
CA THR A 249 16.22 -4.75 4.16
C THR A 249 16.65 -4.91 2.71
N LEU A 250 17.66 -4.13 2.32
CA LEU A 250 18.31 -4.20 1.02
C LEU A 250 19.71 -4.78 1.15
N TYR A 251 20.06 -5.65 0.22
CA TYR A 251 21.35 -6.33 0.12
C TYR A 251 21.60 -6.75 -1.34
N ASN A 252 22.76 -7.34 -1.64
CA ASN A 252 23.17 -7.66 -3.02
C ASN A 252 23.08 -6.42 -3.93
N ASN A 253 22.26 -6.45 -4.97
CA ASN A 253 22.07 -5.31 -5.87
C ASN A 253 21.08 -4.27 -5.32
N GLY A 254 20.35 -4.60 -4.26
CA GLY A 254 19.27 -3.80 -3.67
C GLY A 254 19.63 -2.35 -3.41
N PRO A 255 20.71 -2.05 -2.66
CA PRO A 255 21.12 -0.67 -2.39
C PRO A 255 21.32 0.14 -3.66
N THR A 256 22.10 -0.39 -4.61
CA THR A 256 22.39 0.28 -5.89
C THR A 256 21.13 0.45 -6.74
N ASN A 257 20.32 -0.60 -6.88
CA ASN A 257 19.06 -0.56 -7.64
C ASN A 257 18.09 0.47 -7.04
N PHE A 258 18.00 0.54 -5.71
CA PHE A 258 17.14 1.52 -5.04
C PHE A 258 17.63 2.96 -5.26
N ILE A 259 18.95 3.22 -5.12
CA ILE A 259 19.52 4.54 -5.37
C ILE A 259 19.32 4.96 -6.83
N ASN A 260 19.55 4.06 -7.78
CA ASN A 260 19.27 4.33 -9.19
C ASN A 260 17.79 4.67 -9.40
N TYR A 261 16.87 3.93 -8.78
CA TYR A 261 15.43 4.17 -8.93
C TYR A 261 14.97 5.55 -8.44
N ILE A 262 15.46 6.00 -7.28
CA ILE A 262 15.04 7.28 -6.70
C ILE A 262 15.68 8.50 -7.38
N TYR A 263 16.79 8.34 -8.09
CA TYR A 263 17.51 9.44 -8.77
C TYR A 263 17.48 9.39 -10.30
N ALA A 264 16.95 8.33 -10.93
CA ALA A 264 16.91 8.15 -12.39
C ALA A 264 16.29 9.31 -13.20
N GLU A 265 15.45 10.14 -12.56
CA GLU A 265 14.71 11.24 -13.22
C GLU A 265 15.28 12.63 -12.91
N GLN A 266 16.45 12.73 -12.27
CA GLN A 266 17.06 14.03 -11.98
C GLN A 266 18.04 14.45 -13.09
N PRO A 267 17.67 15.40 -13.98
CA PRO A 267 18.54 15.87 -15.05
C PRO A 267 19.83 16.52 -14.54
N ASP A 268 19.83 16.98 -13.29
CA ASP A 268 20.93 17.71 -12.66
C ASP A 268 21.91 16.81 -11.89
N GLN A 269 21.80 15.47 -12.02
CA GLN A 269 22.69 14.50 -11.39
C GLN A 269 23.42 13.62 -12.42
N PRO A 270 24.55 14.09 -12.99
CA PRO A 270 25.30 13.39 -14.04
C PRO A 270 25.79 11.98 -13.65
N TRP A 271 25.77 11.63 -12.36
CA TRP A 271 26.23 10.34 -11.84
C TRP A 271 25.19 9.20 -11.92
N THR A 272 23.95 9.50 -12.32
CA THR A 272 22.95 8.47 -12.64
C THR A 272 22.90 8.13 -14.13
N ASP A 273 23.81 8.70 -14.91
CA ASP A 273 23.92 8.41 -16.34
C ASP A 273 24.40 6.97 -16.58
N GLU A 274 23.55 6.20 -17.24
CA GLU A 274 23.82 4.84 -17.70
C GLU A 274 25.02 4.78 -18.65
N ASN A 275 25.26 5.85 -19.42
CA ASN A 275 26.37 5.93 -20.38
C ASN A 275 27.75 6.04 -19.71
N ASN A 276 27.78 6.43 -18.43
CA ASN A 276 29.00 6.48 -17.62
C ASN A 276 29.06 5.34 -16.58
N ASN A 277 28.27 4.27 -16.74
CA ASN A 277 28.24 3.13 -15.82
C ASN A 277 27.92 3.55 -14.37
N PHE A 278 27.10 4.58 -14.20
CA PHE A 278 26.73 5.16 -12.91
C PHE A 278 27.92 5.68 -12.08
N TYR A 279 28.94 6.25 -12.73
CA TYR A 279 30.11 6.83 -12.07
C TYR A 279 29.66 7.95 -11.10
N GLY A 280 29.53 7.60 -9.81
CA GLY A 280 29.07 8.42 -8.69
C GLY A 280 27.83 7.88 -7.97
N ALA A 281 27.03 6.99 -8.56
CA ALA A 281 25.98 6.26 -7.84
C ALA A 281 26.56 5.28 -6.82
N THR A 282 27.74 4.72 -7.08
CA THR A 282 28.48 3.89 -6.11
C THR A 282 28.81 4.68 -4.84
N ASP A 283 29.31 5.91 -4.97
CA ASP A 283 29.65 6.75 -3.82
C ASP A 283 28.39 7.27 -3.13
N ALA A 284 27.36 7.63 -3.90
CA ALA A 284 26.04 7.97 -3.37
C ALA A 284 25.40 6.80 -2.60
N THR A 285 25.60 5.56 -3.06
CA THR A 285 25.13 4.34 -2.40
C THR A 285 25.91 4.10 -1.13
N LYS A 286 27.25 4.15 -1.15
CA LYS A 286 28.09 3.99 0.04
C LYS A 286 27.79 5.03 1.12
N ALA A 287 27.50 6.28 0.73
CA ALA A 287 27.13 7.34 1.67
C ALA A 287 25.81 7.06 2.41
N ARG A 288 24.96 6.17 1.87
CA ARG A 288 23.62 5.83 2.41
C ARG A 288 23.58 4.43 3.03
N PHE A 289 24.36 3.52 2.46
CA PHE A 289 24.55 2.13 2.83
C PHE A 289 26.05 1.89 3.07
N PRO A 290 26.60 2.31 4.22
CA PRO A 290 28.03 2.19 4.50
C PRO A 290 28.56 0.77 4.37
N ASP A 291 27.73 -0.22 4.73
CA ASP A 291 28.06 -1.65 4.70
C ASP A 291 27.66 -2.34 3.38
N SER A 292 27.33 -1.56 2.33
CA SER A 292 26.80 -2.08 1.04
C SER A 292 25.53 -2.94 1.17
N ALA A 293 24.85 -2.84 2.31
CA ALA A 293 23.58 -3.44 2.66
C ALA A 293 22.97 -2.64 3.82
N GLY A 294 21.69 -2.87 4.12
CA GLY A 294 21.07 -2.35 5.33
C GLY A 294 19.56 -2.17 5.22
N THR A 295 18.95 -1.77 6.34
CA THR A 295 17.50 -1.59 6.43
C THR A 295 17.11 -0.13 6.23
N ILE A 296 16.31 0.13 5.19
CA ILE A 296 15.59 1.38 5.03
C ILE A 296 14.39 1.36 5.98
N ARG A 297 14.16 2.51 6.64
CA ARG A 297 12.90 2.76 7.34
C ARG A 297 12.02 3.61 6.44
N ALA A 298 11.00 2.99 5.86
CA ALA A 298 10.10 3.61 4.90
C ALA A 298 8.80 4.01 5.60
N TYR A 299 8.38 5.26 5.39
CA TYR A 299 7.11 5.78 5.87
C TYR A 299 6.27 6.28 4.69
N LEU A 300 4.99 5.94 4.69
CA LEU A 300 3.99 6.63 3.89
C LEU A 300 3.40 7.76 4.73
N PHE A 301 3.53 8.99 4.25
CA PHE A 301 3.28 10.22 4.99
C PHE A 301 2.28 11.09 4.24
N GLU A 302 1.23 11.56 4.90
CA GLU A 302 0.27 12.53 4.35
C GLU A 302 0.59 13.92 4.86
N CYS A 303 0.63 14.90 3.95
CA CYS A 303 0.87 16.29 4.31
C CYS A 303 0.20 17.25 3.32
N ASP A 304 -0.47 18.27 3.84
CA ASP A 304 -1.31 19.17 3.05
C ASP A 304 -0.56 20.07 2.05
N SER A 305 0.76 20.20 2.19
CA SER A 305 1.55 21.11 1.35
C SER A 305 2.98 20.65 1.17
N LEU A 306 3.51 20.81 -0.05
CA LEU A 306 4.92 20.53 -0.35
C LEU A 306 5.88 21.38 0.50
N ASP A 307 5.54 22.63 0.83
CA ASP A 307 6.38 23.50 1.66
C ASP A 307 6.62 22.91 3.06
N LYS A 308 5.57 22.39 3.71
CA LYS A 308 5.69 21.66 4.98
C LYS A 308 6.57 20.41 4.82
N VAL A 309 6.46 19.68 3.71
CA VAL A 309 7.32 18.51 3.44
C VAL A 309 8.78 18.92 3.31
N LEU A 310 9.07 20.04 2.65
CA LEU A 310 10.44 20.56 2.52
C LEU A 310 11.00 21.01 3.87
N LEU A 311 10.20 21.64 4.74
CA LEU A 311 10.59 21.99 6.11
C LEU A 311 10.84 20.74 6.96
N CYS A 312 9.94 19.76 6.89
CA CYS A 312 10.08 18.46 7.55
C CYS A 312 11.39 17.77 7.15
N LYS A 313 11.71 17.77 5.85
CA LYS A 313 12.97 17.23 5.32
C LYS A 313 14.19 17.92 5.95
N LYS A 314 14.17 19.25 6.07
CA LYS A 314 15.27 20.01 6.69
C LYS A 314 15.45 19.66 8.17
N GLU A 315 14.36 19.52 8.92
CA GLU A 315 14.44 19.09 10.32
C GLU A 315 14.96 17.66 10.48
N LEU A 316 14.53 16.74 9.61
CA LEU A 316 15.07 15.38 9.59
C LEU A 316 16.57 15.37 9.26
N GLN A 317 17.01 16.17 8.28
CA GLN A 317 18.43 16.31 7.95
C GLN A 317 19.23 16.87 9.13
N ALA A 318 18.71 17.87 9.83
CA ALA A 318 19.33 18.42 11.03
C ALA A 318 19.43 17.38 12.16
N LEU A 319 18.39 16.54 12.36
CA LEU A 319 18.40 15.45 13.33
C LEU A 319 19.55 14.45 13.06
N PHE A 320 19.86 14.15 11.81
CA PHE A 320 20.86 13.14 11.47
C PHE A 320 22.30 13.62 11.52
N GLY A 321 22.54 14.94 11.56
CA GLY A 321 23.90 15.52 11.63
C GLY A 321 24.79 15.21 10.42
N ILE A 322 24.20 14.68 9.33
CA ILE A 322 24.85 14.35 8.07
C ILE A 322 24.09 15.10 6.97
N GLU A 323 24.73 16.06 6.32
CA GLU A 323 24.11 16.86 5.25
C GLU A 323 23.69 15.99 4.07
N ALA A 324 22.38 15.84 3.83
CA ALA A 324 21.69 15.37 2.62
C ALA A 324 21.51 13.86 2.30
N PRO A 325 22.43 12.88 2.49
CA PRO A 325 22.21 11.52 2.03
C PRO A 325 21.32 10.70 2.97
N ALA A 326 21.16 11.10 4.23
CA ALA A 326 20.51 10.29 5.28
C ALA A 326 18.99 10.10 5.12
N VAL A 327 18.31 10.96 4.35
CA VAL A 327 16.87 10.87 4.10
C VAL A 327 16.50 11.26 2.67
N HIS A 328 15.58 10.51 2.08
CA HIS A 328 14.91 10.85 0.83
C HIS A 328 13.42 11.02 1.06
N ILE A 329 12.83 12.09 0.55
CA ILE A 329 11.37 12.28 0.50
C ILE A 329 10.98 12.55 -0.95
N THR A 330 9.97 11.83 -1.46
CA THR A 330 9.42 12.05 -2.80
C THR A 330 8.82 13.46 -2.92
N ASN A 331 8.80 14.02 -4.13
CA ASN A 331 8.27 15.36 -4.41
C ASN A 331 7.05 15.36 -5.35
N THR A 332 6.75 14.24 -6.02
CA THR A 332 5.56 14.05 -6.84
C THR A 332 4.78 12.83 -6.39
N HIS A 333 3.46 12.88 -6.56
CA HIS A 333 2.57 11.79 -6.18
C HIS A 333 2.84 10.51 -7.00
N GLN A 334 3.12 10.65 -8.30
CA GLN A 334 3.50 9.51 -9.15
C GLN A 334 4.74 8.80 -8.61
N LYS A 335 5.76 9.56 -8.17
CA LYS A 335 6.95 8.96 -7.58
C LYS A 335 6.67 8.31 -6.23
N THR A 336 5.73 8.86 -5.45
CA THR A 336 5.24 8.22 -4.22
C THR A 336 4.58 6.88 -4.49
N ILE A 337 3.70 6.78 -5.50
CA ILE A 337 3.09 5.51 -5.94
C ILE A 337 4.15 4.49 -6.30
N GLU A 338 5.04 4.85 -7.20
CA GLU A 338 6.11 3.98 -7.68
C GLU A 338 7.03 3.48 -6.56
N LEU A 339 7.43 4.37 -5.66
CA LEU A 339 8.33 4.02 -4.56
C LEU A 339 7.61 3.19 -3.49
N ALA A 340 6.33 3.47 -3.22
CA ALA A 340 5.51 2.65 -2.35
C ALA A 340 5.32 1.24 -2.93
N GLN A 341 5.01 1.12 -4.22
CA GLN A 341 4.87 -0.16 -4.94
C GLN A 341 6.15 -1.01 -4.88
N LEU A 342 7.30 -0.34 -4.91
CA LEU A 342 8.61 -0.98 -4.82
C LEU A 342 8.93 -1.49 -3.40
N LEU A 343 8.51 -0.76 -2.36
CA LEU A 343 8.86 -1.05 -0.95
C LEU A 343 7.76 -1.81 -0.18
N PHE A 344 6.50 -1.72 -0.60
CA PHE A 344 5.33 -2.33 0.05
C PHE A 344 4.79 -3.53 -0.74
N ASN A 345 5.68 -4.22 -1.47
CA ASN A 345 5.40 -5.51 -2.07
C ASN A 345 6.63 -6.41 -1.93
N THR A 346 6.46 -7.61 -1.39
CA THR A 346 7.58 -8.53 -1.10
C THR A 346 8.32 -8.95 -2.36
N ASN A 347 7.62 -9.20 -3.47
CA ASN A 347 8.26 -9.56 -4.73
C ASN A 347 9.00 -8.37 -5.36
N SER A 348 8.53 -7.13 -5.15
CA SER A 348 9.26 -5.91 -5.55
C SER A 348 10.56 -5.75 -4.76
N ILE A 349 10.57 -6.08 -3.48
CA ILE A 349 11.78 -6.07 -2.65
C ILE A 349 12.74 -7.19 -3.11
N HIS A 350 12.22 -8.37 -3.42
CA HIS A 350 13.02 -9.44 -4.03
C HIS A 350 13.62 -8.97 -5.36
N PHE A 351 12.80 -8.41 -6.24
CA PHE A 351 13.25 -7.82 -7.51
C PHE A 351 14.37 -6.80 -7.30
N LEU A 352 14.23 -5.89 -6.32
CA LEU A 352 15.27 -4.92 -5.99
C LEU A 352 16.59 -5.59 -5.63
N ASN A 353 16.57 -6.59 -4.75
CA ASN A 353 17.79 -7.21 -4.24
C ASN A 353 18.53 -8.04 -5.30
N TYR A 354 17.81 -8.61 -6.27
CA TYR A 354 18.39 -9.62 -7.17
C TYR A 354 18.42 -9.25 -8.65
N SER A 355 17.61 -8.30 -9.11
CA SER A 355 17.67 -7.83 -10.50
C SER A 355 19.05 -7.29 -10.84
N LYS A 356 19.52 -7.60 -12.04
CA LYS A 356 20.79 -7.12 -12.58
C LYS A 356 20.51 -5.93 -13.47
N HIS A 357 21.26 -4.85 -13.25
CA HIS A 357 21.19 -3.71 -14.15
C HIS A 357 21.83 -4.07 -15.49
N LYS A 358 21.00 -4.46 -16.46
CA LYS A 358 21.39 -4.69 -17.86
C LYS A 358 20.50 -3.84 -18.74
N ASN A 359 21.10 -3.14 -19.69
CA ASN A 359 20.36 -2.45 -20.72
C ASN A 359 19.95 -3.45 -21.81
N PHE A 360 18.68 -3.82 -21.81
CA PHE A 360 18.04 -4.62 -22.84
C PHE A 360 17.21 -3.68 -23.71
N GLU A 361 17.84 -3.20 -24.80
CA GLU A 361 17.27 -2.14 -25.64
C GLU A 361 15.89 -2.53 -26.19
N GLN A 362 15.72 -3.79 -26.58
CA GLN A 362 14.43 -4.28 -27.08
C GLN A 362 13.36 -4.24 -25.99
N PHE A 363 13.64 -4.80 -24.82
CA PHE A 363 12.72 -4.73 -23.68
C PHE A 363 12.34 -3.30 -23.30
N GLU A 364 13.31 -2.38 -23.21
CA GLU A 364 13.04 -0.99 -22.83
C GLU A 364 12.16 -0.26 -23.87
N GLN A 365 12.38 -0.52 -25.16
CA GLN A 365 11.52 0.00 -26.23
C GLN A 365 10.10 -0.56 -26.15
N LEU A 366 9.95 -1.87 -25.91
CA LEU A 366 8.64 -2.52 -25.77
C LEU A 366 7.90 -2.03 -24.52
N LEU A 367 8.58 -1.92 -23.38
CA LEU A 367 8.00 -1.42 -22.14
C LEU A 367 7.54 0.04 -22.28
N LYS A 368 8.32 0.88 -22.96
CA LYS A 368 7.93 2.26 -23.24
C LYS A 368 6.64 2.32 -24.08
N LYS A 369 6.57 1.55 -25.17
CA LYS A 369 5.37 1.45 -26.01
C LYS A 369 4.16 0.94 -25.21
N TYR A 370 4.35 -0.09 -24.41
CA TYR A 370 3.31 -0.66 -23.54
C TYR A 370 2.76 0.37 -22.55
N LYS A 371 3.63 1.12 -21.86
CA LYS A 371 3.20 2.18 -20.93
C LYS A 371 2.47 3.32 -21.65
N GLN A 372 2.97 3.76 -22.81
CA GLN A 372 2.31 4.78 -23.62
C GLN A 372 0.92 4.34 -24.07
N TRP A 373 0.77 3.07 -24.42
CA TRP A 373 -0.51 2.49 -24.78
C TRP A 373 -1.49 2.50 -23.60
N LEU A 374 -1.08 2.03 -22.42
CA LEU A 374 -1.91 2.07 -21.21
C LEU A 374 -2.41 3.49 -20.87
N ASP A 375 -1.61 4.51 -21.17
CA ASP A 375 -1.93 5.91 -20.87
C ASP A 375 -2.89 6.55 -21.87
N ALA A 376 -2.81 6.14 -23.14
CA ALA A 376 -3.64 6.70 -24.20
C ALA A 376 -5.13 6.32 -24.05
N ASP A 377 -5.39 5.09 -23.58
CA ASP A 377 -6.75 4.52 -23.58
C ASP A 377 -7.50 4.72 -22.24
N MET A 378 -6.96 5.54 -21.32
CA MET A 378 -7.48 5.72 -19.95
C MET A 378 -7.71 4.38 -19.22
N ILE A 379 -6.87 3.40 -19.49
CA ILE A 379 -6.96 2.05 -18.95
C ILE A 379 -6.54 2.06 -17.48
N ASP A 380 -7.28 1.34 -16.64
CA ASP A 380 -6.83 1.08 -15.27
C ASP A 380 -5.64 0.13 -15.30
N ARG A 381 -4.43 0.70 -15.15
CA ARG A 381 -3.17 -0.05 -15.12
C ARG A 381 -3.14 -1.15 -14.05
N ASP A 382 -3.92 -1.02 -12.98
CA ASP A 382 -4.00 -2.05 -11.94
C ASP A 382 -4.70 -3.34 -12.43
N CYS A 383 -5.39 -3.31 -13.57
CA CYS A 383 -6.01 -4.48 -14.17
C CYS A 383 -5.08 -5.27 -15.11
N PHE A 384 -3.80 -4.89 -15.22
CA PHE A 384 -2.84 -5.48 -16.15
C PHE A 384 -1.60 -6.00 -15.44
N CYS A 385 -0.96 -7.02 -16.01
CA CYS A 385 0.29 -7.57 -15.51
C CYS A 385 1.13 -8.14 -16.67
N ILE A 386 2.39 -7.70 -16.78
CA ILE A 386 3.35 -8.25 -17.74
C ILE A 386 3.75 -9.67 -17.31
N ASP A 387 3.86 -10.60 -18.24
CA ASP A 387 4.25 -11.98 -17.96
C ASP A 387 5.32 -12.53 -18.95
N ASP A 388 5.58 -13.83 -18.87
CA ASP A 388 6.51 -14.58 -19.72
C ASP A 388 7.94 -13.97 -19.82
N SER A 389 8.53 -13.90 -21.01
CA SER A 389 9.95 -13.54 -21.21
C SER A 389 10.28 -12.10 -20.82
N ALA A 390 9.34 -11.16 -20.89
CA ALA A 390 9.57 -9.77 -20.48
C ALA A 390 9.88 -9.66 -18.98
N VAL A 391 9.39 -10.59 -18.15
CA VAL A 391 9.76 -10.68 -16.74
C VAL A 391 11.25 -11.03 -16.55
N LEU A 392 11.79 -11.92 -17.38
CA LEU A 392 13.22 -12.27 -17.34
C LEU A 392 14.08 -11.09 -17.78
N ALA A 393 13.60 -10.31 -18.74
CA ALA A 393 14.26 -9.08 -19.20
C ALA A 393 14.28 -8.03 -18.07
N ALA A 394 13.15 -7.81 -17.38
CA ALA A 394 13.09 -6.91 -16.24
C ALA A 394 14.13 -7.29 -15.14
N TYR A 395 14.33 -8.58 -14.88
CA TYR A 395 15.35 -9.06 -13.92
C TYR A 395 16.80 -8.97 -14.42
N GLY A 396 17.04 -8.60 -15.67
CA GLY A 396 18.38 -8.58 -16.27
C GLY A 396 18.94 -9.98 -16.58
N ILE A 397 18.06 -10.97 -16.74
CA ILE A 397 18.45 -12.37 -17.02
C ILE A 397 18.75 -12.55 -18.51
N LYS A 398 17.79 -12.21 -19.37
CA LYS A 398 17.82 -12.37 -20.84
C LYS A 398 16.86 -11.37 -21.46
N ASP A 399 17.21 -10.78 -22.61
CA ASP A 399 16.32 -9.88 -23.35
C ASP A 399 15.07 -10.63 -23.87
N CYS A 400 14.03 -9.88 -24.23
CA CYS A 400 12.79 -10.42 -24.77
C CYS A 400 12.53 -9.92 -26.19
N THR A 401 11.99 -10.80 -27.03
CA THR A 401 11.55 -10.44 -28.38
C THR A 401 10.15 -9.84 -28.39
N HIS A 402 9.30 -10.29 -27.46
CA HIS A 402 7.92 -9.87 -27.31
C HIS A 402 7.65 -9.53 -25.84
N LEU A 403 6.74 -8.59 -25.61
CA LEU A 403 6.18 -8.27 -24.31
C LEU A 403 4.77 -8.83 -24.22
N ASN A 404 4.63 -9.90 -23.45
CA ASN A 404 3.33 -10.49 -23.15
C ASN A 404 2.75 -9.84 -21.90
N PHE A 405 1.43 -9.68 -21.88
CA PHE A 405 0.70 -9.23 -20.70
C PHE A 405 -0.63 -9.96 -20.58
N ILE A 406 -1.12 -10.04 -19.35
CA ILE A 406 -2.45 -10.52 -19.00
C ILE A 406 -3.27 -9.37 -18.41
N HIS A 407 -4.60 -9.47 -18.50
CA HIS A 407 -5.50 -8.43 -18.03
C HIS A 407 -6.84 -8.95 -17.50
N HIS A 408 -7.57 -8.10 -16.78
CA HIS A 408 -8.91 -8.36 -16.25
C HIS A 408 -9.93 -7.33 -16.74
N GLY A 409 -11.02 -7.78 -17.36
CA GLY A 409 -12.15 -6.90 -17.73
C GLY A 409 -12.00 -6.12 -19.03
N TYR A 410 -10.98 -6.44 -19.84
CA TYR A 410 -10.69 -5.76 -21.12
C TYR A 410 -10.78 -6.71 -22.33
N ASP A 411 -11.53 -7.82 -22.26
CA ASP A 411 -11.59 -8.85 -23.31
C ASP A 411 -12.13 -8.36 -24.67
N THR A 412 -12.86 -7.24 -24.67
CA THR A 412 -13.40 -6.60 -25.88
C THR A 412 -12.53 -5.46 -26.39
N HIS A 413 -11.45 -5.11 -25.68
CA HIS A 413 -10.52 -4.09 -26.14
C HIS A 413 -9.66 -4.64 -27.27
N VAL A 414 -9.56 -3.86 -28.34
CA VAL A 414 -8.65 -4.17 -29.43
C VAL A 414 -7.29 -3.61 -29.05
N PHE A 415 -6.33 -4.49 -28.81
CA PHE A 415 -4.94 -4.12 -28.57
C PHE A 415 -4.32 -3.65 -29.89
N SER A 416 -4.46 -2.35 -30.19
CA SER A 416 -3.91 -1.74 -31.40
C SER A 416 -2.44 -1.38 -31.20
N SER A 417 -1.56 -2.38 -31.05
CA SER A 417 -0.14 -2.12 -31.32
C SER A 417 0.10 -2.34 -32.81
N GLU A 418 0.63 -1.31 -33.49
CA GLU A 418 1.11 -1.46 -34.87
C GLU A 418 2.22 -2.52 -35.00
N SER A 419 2.82 -2.94 -33.87
CA SER A 419 3.80 -4.01 -33.76
C SER A 419 3.20 -5.28 -33.19
N SER A 420 3.46 -6.43 -33.81
CA SER A 420 3.20 -7.79 -33.31
C SER A 420 3.92 -8.14 -31.99
N ASP A 421 4.72 -7.22 -31.46
CA ASP A 421 5.71 -7.48 -30.41
C ASP A 421 5.19 -7.20 -29.00
N ILE A 422 3.96 -6.69 -28.87
CA ILE A 422 3.25 -6.53 -27.60
C ILE A 422 1.94 -7.31 -27.75
N SER A 423 1.72 -8.31 -26.90
CA SER A 423 0.63 -9.27 -27.10
C SER A 423 -0.16 -9.56 -25.83
N ASP A 424 -1.48 -9.56 -25.99
CA ASP A 424 -2.41 -10.11 -25.01
C ASP A 424 -2.21 -11.63 -24.90
N HIS A 425 -1.96 -12.06 -23.68
CA HIS A 425 -1.63 -13.43 -23.31
C HIS A 425 -2.72 -14.07 -22.43
N ASN A 426 -3.92 -13.48 -22.34
CA ASN A 426 -5.05 -14.08 -21.62
C ASN A 426 -5.42 -15.48 -22.15
N THR A 427 -5.21 -15.73 -23.44
CA THR A 427 -5.43 -17.07 -24.05
C THR A 427 -4.48 -18.14 -23.51
N ALA A 428 -3.34 -17.75 -22.95
CA ALA A 428 -2.38 -18.64 -22.29
C ALA A 428 -2.70 -18.90 -20.81
N ALA A 429 -3.85 -18.43 -20.30
CA ALA A 429 -4.31 -18.70 -18.93
C ALA A 429 -4.25 -20.18 -18.54
N CYS A 430 -4.46 -21.09 -19.50
CA CYS A 430 -4.41 -22.53 -19.27
C CYS A 430 -3.03 -23.03 -18.80
N TYR A 431 -1.95 -22.30 -19.09
CA TYR A 431 -0.60 -22.63 -18.66
C TYR A 431 -0.25 -22.08 -17.28
N HIS A 432 -1.03 -21.18 -16.71
CA HIS A 432 -0.82 -20.74 -15.33
C HIS A 432 -1.40 -21.76 -14.34
N GLU A 433 -0.76 -21.88 -13.16
CA GLU A 433 -1.31 -22.62 -12.02
C GLU A 433 -2.38 -21.81 -11.28
N SER A 434 -2.15 -20.51 -11.16
CA SER A 434 -3.09 -19.54 -10.60
C SER A 434 -4.01 -18.96 -11.68
N THR A 435 -5.19 -18.47 -11.28
CA THR A 435 -6.04 -17.70 -12.19
C THR A 435 -5.37 -16.38 -12.57
N LEU A 436 -5.71 -15.82 -13.73
CA LEU A 436 -5.20 -14.51 -14.16
C LEU A 436 -5.45 -13.43 -13.10
N ASP A 437 -6.66 -13.42 -12.54
CA ASP A 437 -7.03 -12.51 -11.46
C ASP A 437 -6.17 -12.67 -10.21
N ASP A 438 -5.78 -13.90 -9.85
CA ASP A 438 -4.88 -14.10 -8.73
C ASP A 438 -3.48 -13.57 -9.07
N ILE A 439 -3.01 -13.67 -10.31
CA ILE A 439 -1.74 -13.07 -10.71
C ILE A 439 -1.80 -11.53 -10.64
N ILE A 440 -2.88 -10.93 -11.15
CA ILE A 440 -3.05 -9.47 -11.26
C ILE A 440 -3.34 -8.81 -9.91
N PHE A 441 -4.18 -9.41 -9.06
CA PHE A 441 -4.71 -8.77 -7.85
C PHE A 441 -4.15 -9.31 -6.53
N ASN A 442 -3.46 -10.46 -6.53
CA ASN A 442 -2.78 -10.97 -5.35
C ASN A 442 -1.29 -10.54 -5.37
N PRO A 443 -0.84 -9.68 -4.44
CA PRO A 443 0.54 -9.16 -4.43
C PRO A 443 1.60 -10.24 -4.22
N LYS A 444 1.22 -11.47 -3.89
CA LYS A 444 2.14 -12.63 -3.84
C LYS A 444 2.60 -13.10 -5.22
N ASN A 445 1.89 -12.76 -6.28
CA ASN A 445 2.14 -13.31 -7.62
C ASN A 445 2.75 -12.29 -8.60
N HIS A 446 2.91 -11.04 -8.19
CA HIS A 446 3.52 -10.00 -9.00
C HIS A 446 4.43 -9.10 -8.17
N PHE A 447 5.32 -8.40 -8.87
CA PHE A 447 6.09 -7.27 -8.39
C PHE A 447 5.80 -6.04 -9.26
N TYR A 448 6.30 -4.89 -8.84
CA TYR A 448 6.18 -3.65 -9.62
C TYR A 448 7.52 -3.24 -10.21
N TYR A 449 7.49 -2.86 -11.48
CA TYR A 449 8.64 -2.33 -12.21
C TYR A 449 8.23 -1.09 -12.99
N LYS A 450 8.89 0.05 -12.72
CA LYS A 450 8.61 1.34 -13.40
C LYS A 450 7.10 1.68 -13.49
N GLY A 451 6.34 1.40 -12.43
CA GLY A 451 4.92 1.75 -12.33
C GLY A 451 3.93 0.77 -13.00
N VAL A 452 4.39 -0.40 -13.45
CA VAL A 452 3.53 -1.48 -13.96
C VAL A 452 3.77 -2.79 -13.20
N LYS A 453 2.77 -3.67 -13.17
CA LYS A 453 2.89 -5.01 -12.56
C LYS A 453 3.59 -5.96 -13.52
N CYS A 454 4.44 -6.81 -12.96
CA CYS A 454 5.09 -7.93 -13.65
C CYS A 454 4.88 -9.19 -12.80
N ALA A 455 4.50 -10.31 -13.42
CA ALA A 455 4.37 -11.59 -12.74
C ALA A 455 5.70 -11.97 -12.05
N SER A 456 5.65 -12.59 -10.88
CA SER A 456 6.85 -13.01 -10.16
C SER A 456 7.63 -14.07 -10.95
N LEU A 457 8.95 -14.17 -10.74
CA LEU A 457 9.76 -15.23 -11.37
C LEU A 457 9.21 -16.63 -11.08
N ASP A 458 8.68 -16.85 -9.87
CA ASP A 458 8.02 -18.11 -9.51
C ASP A 458 6.76 -18.37 -10.35
N THR A 459 5.92 -17.34 -10.54
CA THR A 459 4.71 -17.44 -11.39
C THR A 459 5.08 -17.77 -12.83
N VAL A 460 6.09 -17.09 -13.39
CA VAL A 460 6.57 -17.34 -14.76
C VAL A 460 7.21 -18.72 -14.86
N LYS A 461 8.03 -19.13 -13.89
CA LYS A 461 8.64 -20.47 -13.86
C LYS A 461 7.59 -21.57 -13.91
N LYS A 462 6.57 -21.48 -13.04
CA LYS A 462 5.46 -22.45 -12.99
C LYS A 462 4.70 -22.53 -14.30
N MET A 463 4.40 -21.38 -14.90
CA MET A 463 3.75 -21.33 -16.21
C MET A 463 4.60 -22.02 -17.29
N LYS A 464 5.89 -21.71 -17.37
CA LYS A 464 6.83 -22.33 -18.32
C LYS A 464 6.98 -23.83 -18.11
N MET A 465 7.02 -24.29 -16.86
CA MET A 465 7.07 -25.72 -16.52
C MET A 465 5.83 -26.47 -17.01
N LYS A 466 4.65 -25.85 -17.01
CA LYS A 466 3.41 -26.46 -17.50
C LYS A 466 3.28 -26.40 -19.02
N ARG A 467 3.82 -25.35 -19.65
CA ARG A 467 3.75 -25.12 -21.10
C ARG A 467 4.73 -25.99 -21.89
N GLU A 468 5.89 -26.30 -21.32
CA GLU A 468 6.88 -27.26 -21.84
C GLU A 468 7.35 -27.00 -23.28
N GLN A 469 7.50 -25.73 -23.70
CA GLN A 469 8.13 -25.43 -24.99
C GLN A 469 9.66 -25.57 -24.92
N ASP A 470 10.33 -25.80 -26.05
CA ASP A 470 11.80 -25.89 -26.13
C ASP A 470 12.52 -24.66 -25.53
N VAL A 471 11.91 -23.47 -25.69
CA VAL A 471 12.42 -22.21 -25.12
C VAL A 471 12.23 -22.14 -23.61
N ASP A 472 11.19 -22.81 -23.08
CA ASP A 472 10.84 -22.79 -21.66
C ASP A 472 11.85 -23.55 -20.82
N THR A 473 12.35 -24.70 -21.30
CA THR A 473 13.40 -25.45 -20.59
C THR A 473 14.66 -24.60 -20.36
N LYS A 474 15.06 -23.81 -21.37
CA LYS A 474 16.22 -22.91 -21.26
C LYS A 474 15.94 -21.76 -20.29
N ASP A 475 14.77 -21.14 -20.41
CA ASP A 475 14.36 -20.04 -19.53
C ASP A 475 14.24 -20.51 -18.06
N ILE A 476 13.71 -21.71 -17.81
CA ILE A 476 13.64 -22.31 -16.46
C ILE A 476 15.03 -22.46 -15.86
N VAL A 477 15.99 -23.02 -16.60
CA VAL A 477 17.38 -23.14 -16.14
C VAL A 477 17.99 -21.77 -15.82
N LEU A 478 17.70 -20.74 -16.63
CA LEU A 478 18.17 -19.37 -16.37
C LEU A 478 17.54 -18.78 -15.10
N ILE A 479 16.24 -19.01 -14.86
CA ILE A 479 15.55 -18.59 -13.62
C ILE A 479 16.17 -19.31 -12.42
N GLU A 480 16.37 -20.63 -12.50
CA GLU A 480 16.95 -21.42 -11.42
C GLU A 480 18.39 -20.99 -11.10
N ASN A 481 19.22 -20.76 -12.11
CA ASN A 481 20.56 -20.22 -11.93
C ASN A 481 20.53 -18.82 -11.32
N HIS A 482 19.56 -17.98 -11.67
CA HIS A 482 19.38 -16.67 -11.04
C HIS A 482 19.01 -16.83 -9.57
N CYS A 483 17.99 -17.62 -9.25
CA CYS A 483 17.50 -17.87 -7.88
C CYS A 483 18.51 -18.61 -6.98
N ALA A 484 19.34 -19.50 -7.54
CA ALA A 484 20.41 -20.16 -6.79
C ALA A 484 21.46 -19.16 -6.30
N ASN A 485 21.76 -18.13 -7.11
CA ASN A 485 22.60 -17.01 -6.69
C ASN A 485 21.89 -16.05 -5.71
N CYS A 486 20.60 -16.28 -5.44
CA CYS A 486 19.82 -15.49 -4.51
C CYS A 486 19.78 -16.09 -3.09
N SER A 487 20.16 -17.36 -2.92
CA SER A 487 19.98 -18.15 -1.70
C SER A 487 21.09 -17.96 -0.67
#